data_AF-A0A3D4TTH7-F1
#
_entry.id   AF-A0A3D4TTH7-F1
#
_cell.length_a   1.000
_cell.length_b   1.000
_cell.length_c   1.000
_cell.angle_alpha   90.00
_cell.angle_beta   90.00
_cell.angle_gamma   90.00
#
_symmetry.space_group_name_H-M   'P 1'
#
loop_
_entity.id
_entity.type
_entity.pdbx_description
1 polymer ?
#
loop_
_entity_poly.entity_id
_entity_poly.type
_entity_poly.pdbx_seq_one_letter_code
_entity_poly.pdbx_strand_id
1 'polypeptide(L)' 'MNMEALECMLAAGKDGALLRFGLGKGWLDAGNPVRAATHLGRCVVLDPQYSAAWKLLGTAWLAGGQP' A
#
# COMPACT_ATOMS: atom_id res chain seq x y z
N MET A 1 3.57 13.61 2.39
CA MET A 1 2.15 13.16 2.35
C MET A 1 1.86 12.55 3.71
N ASN A 2 0.90 13.09 4.47
CA ASN A 2 0.62 12.56 5.81
C ASN A 2 -0.25 11.31 5.70
N MET A 3 0.14 10.20 6.34
CA MET A 3 -0.55 8.90 6.19
C MET A 3 -2.00 8.97 6.65
N GLU A 4 -2.26 9.71 7.73
CA GLU A 4 -3.59 9.98 8.29
C GLU A 4 -4.54 10.66 7.27
N ALA A 5 -4.01 11.57 6.44
CA ALA A 5 -4.80 12.23 5.42
C ALA A 5 -5.25 11.25 4.32
N LEU A 6 -4.38 10.29 3.97
CA LEU A 6 -4.71 9.23 3.01
C LEU A 6 -5.75 8.25 3.59
N GLU A 7 -5.67 7.92 4.87
CA GLU A 7 -6.67 7.08 5.55
C GLU A 7 -8.03 7.78 5.61
N CYS A 8 -8.06 9.08 5.90
CA CYS A 8 -9.29 9.88 5.87
C CYS A 8 -9.92 9.91 4.47
N MET A 9 -9.11 10.08 3.42
CA MET A 9 -9.59 10.00 2.04
C MET A 9 -10.16 8.60 1.70
N LEU A 10 -9.49 7.53 2.15
CA LEU A 10 -9.98 6.17 1.97
C LEU A 10 -11.32 5.95 2.69
N ALA A 11 -11.44 6.42 3.93
CA ALA A 11 -12.66 6.35 4.74
C ALA A 11 -13.80 7.17 4.12
N ALA A 12 -13.48 8.28 3.46
CA ALA A 12 -14.43 9.07 2.68
C ALA A 12 -14.83 8.42 1.33
N GLY A 13 -14.40 7.18 1.07
CA GLY A 13 -14.76 6.40 -0.11
C GLY A 13 -13.87 6.65 -1.33
N LYS A 14 -12.82 7.48 -1.23
CA LYS A 14 -11.85 7.67 -2.32
C LYS A 14 -10.83 6.54 -2.27
N ASP A 15 -11.14 5.45 -2.96
CA ASP A 15 -10.22 4.32 -3.15
C ASP A 15 -9.62 4.36 -4.56
N GLY A 16 -8.30 4.54 -4.66
CA GLY A 16 -7.59 4.62 -5.93
C GLY A 16 -6.17 4.09 -5.80
N ALA A 17 -5.58 3.62 -6.91
CA ALA A 17 -4.28 2.98 -6.92
C ALA A 17 -3.19 3.84 -6.26
N LEU A 18 -3.11 5.11 -6.63
CA LEU A 18 -2.10 6.03 -6.10
C LEU A 18 -2.26 6.32 -4.59
N LEU A 19 -3.50 6.36 -4.10
CA LEU A 19 -3.80 6.49 -2.67
C LEU A 19 -3.40 5.23 -1.91
N ARG A 20 -3.75 4.06 -2.44
CA ARG A 20 -3.37 2.75 -1.88
C ARG A 20 -1.87 2.55 -1.87
N PHE A 21 -1.17 2.98 -2.92
CA PHE A 21 0.28 2.99 -2.98
C PHE A 21 0.89 3.87 -1.88
N GLY A 22 0.38 5.09 -1.69
CA GLY A 22 0.85 6.00 -0.64
C GLY A 22 0.69 5.42 0.77
N LEU A 23 -0.46 4.82 1.06
CA LEU A 23 -0.69 4.12 2.34
C LEU A 23 0.24 2.93 2.51
N GLY A 24 0.38 2.12 1.46
CA GLY A 24 1.26 0.96 1.45
C GLY A 24 2.71 1.30 1.75
N LYS A 25 3.25 2.30 1.04
CA LYS A 25 4.60 2.81 1.30
C LYS A 25 4.73 3.35 2.72
N GLY A 26 3.74 4.13 3.18
CA GLY A 26 3.73 4.66 4.54
C GLY A 26 3.82 3.58 5.61
N TRP A 27 3.01 2.53 5.50
CA TRP A 27 3.05 1.41 6.45
C TRP A 27 4.36 0.62 6.38
N LEU A 28 4.99 0.49 5.21
CA LEU A 28 6.33 -0.10 5.10
C LEU A 28 7.36 0.75 5.83
N ASP A 29 7.36 2.06 5.60
CA ASP A 29 8.27 3.01 6.25
C ASP A 29 8.06 3.02 7.78
N ALA A 30 6.83 2.75 8.25
CA ALA A 30 6.47 2.60 9.66
C ALA A 30 6.79 1.21 10.26
N GLY A 31 7.40 0.30 9.49
CA GLY A 31 7.77 -1.04 9.97
C GLY A 31 6.58 -1.99 10.14
N ASN A 32 5.44 -1.71 9.49
CA ASN A 32 4.28 -2.59 9.48
C ASN A 32 4.07 -3.22 8.08
N PRO A 33 4.85 -4.26 7.74
CA PRO A 33 4.82 -4.85 6.41
C PRO A 33 3.47 -5.52 6.07
N VAL A 34 2.76 -6.07 7.07
CA VAL A 34 1.46 -6.73 6.84
C VAL A 34 0.39 -5.73 6.39
N ARG A 35 0.29 -4.57 7.06
CA ARG A 35 -0.62 -3.50 6.61
C ARG A 35 -0.20 -2.97 5.24
N ALA A 36 1.09 -2.80 5.03
CA ALA A 36 1.58 -2.34 3.74
C ALA A 36 1.19 -3.28 2.59
N ALA A 37 1.40 -4.59 2.76
CA ALA A 37 1.02 -5.59 1.78
C ALA A 37 -0.48 -5.54 1.45
N THR A 38 -1.33 -5.28 2.45
CA THR A 38 -2.78 -5.11 2.25
C THR A 38 -3.09 -3.93 1.32
N HIS A 39 -2.46 -2.78 1.55
CA HIS A 39 -2.68 -1.60 0.71
C HIS A 39 -2.05 -1.74 -0.68
N LEU A 40 -0.83 -2.27 -0.78
CA LEU A 40 -0.12 -2.49 -2.04
C LEU A 40 -0.79 -3.57 -2.90
N GLY A 41 -1.31 -4.63 -2.26
CA GLY A 41 -2.12 -5.65 -2.92
C GLY A 41 -3.38 -5.05 -3.55
N ARG A 42 -4.06 -4.14 -2.84
CA ARG A 42 -5.20 -3.41 -3.44
C ARG A 42 -4.76 -2.47 -4.56
N CYS A 43 -3.59 -1.85 -4.43
CA CYS A 43 -3.04 -1.00 -5.49
C CYS A 43 -2.85 -1.77 -6.81
N VAL A 44 -2.26 -2.97 -6.77
CA VAL A 44 -2.02 -3.77 -7.99
C VAL A 44 -3.30 -4.39 -8.56
N VAL A 45 -4.35 -4.56 -7.74
CA VAL A 45 -5.69 -4.94 -8.22
C VAL A 45 -6.36 -3.77 -8.95
N LEU A 46 -6.19 -2.54 -8.45
CA LEU A 46 -6.75 -1.33 -9.07
C LEU A 46 -6.00 -0.94 -10.35
N ASP A 47 -4.67 -1.08 -10.33
CA ASP A 47 -3.80 -0.83 -11.47
C ASP A 47 -2.72 -1.92 -11.57
N PRO A 48 -2.96 -2.98 -12.36
CA PRO A 48 -2.00 -4.05 -12.57
C PRO A 48 -0.68 -3.60 -13.21
N GLN A 49 -0.67 -2.45 -13.88
CA GLN A 49 0.51 -1.90 -14.56
C GLN A 49 1.40 -1.06 -13.63
N TYR A 50 0.98 -0.85 -12.37
CA TYR A 50 1.72 -0.08 -11.38
C TYR A 50 2.95 -0.85 -10.85
N SER A 51 4.03 -0.88 -11.64
CA SER A 51 5.26 -1.63 -11.38
C SER A 51 5.91 -1.33 -10.03
N ALA A 52 5.83 -0.07 -9.56
CA ALA A 52 6.33 0.33 -8.25
C ALA A 52 5.56 -0.32 -7.08
N ALA A 53 4.26 -0.59 -7.26
CA ALA A 53 3.42 -1.21 -6.24
C ALA A 53 3.75 -2.70 -6.11
N TRP A 54 3.99 -3.39 -7.23
CA TRP A 54 4.52 -4.77 -7.22
C TRP A 54 5.85 -4.88 -6.51
N LYS A 55 6.79 -3.96 -6.80
CA LYS A 55 8.09 -3.93 -6.14
C LYS A 55 7.94 -3.81 -4.61
N LEU A 56 7.16 -2.85 -4.15
CA LEU A 56 6.95 -2.67 -2.70
C LEU A 56 6.13 -3.81 -2.09
N LEU A 57 5.18 -4.40 -2.82
CA LEU A 57 4.40 -5.53 -2.34
C LEU A 57 5.29 -6.73 -2.04
N GLY A 58 6.23 -7.05 -2.95
CA GLY A 58 7.25 -8.07 -2.70
C GLY A 58 8.13 -7.74 -1.50
N THR A 59 8.57 -6.49 -1.35
CA THR A 59 9.30 -6.05 -0.14
C THR A 59 8.49 -6.25 1.13
N ALA A 60 7.19 -5.92 1.10
CA ALA A 60 6.30 -6.09 2.24
C ALA A 60 6.07 -7.56 2.59
N TRP A 61 5.88 -8.43 1.61
CA TRP A 61 5.75 -9.87 1.83
C TRP A 61 7.02 -10.46 2.47
N LEU A 62 8.19 -10.18 1.90
CA LEU A 62 9.48 -10.62 2.45
C LEU A 62 9.70 -10.13 3.89
N ALA A 63 9.40 -8.85 4.15
CA ALA A 63 9.54 -8.27 5.49
C ALA A 63 8.51 -8.80 6.50
N GLY A 64 7.31 -9.18 6.03
CA GLY A 64 6.25 -9.77 6.84
C GLY A 64 6.38 -11.27 7.05
N GLY A 65 7.38 -11.92 6.44
CA GLY A 65 7.52 -13.38 6.45
C GLY A 65 6.38 -14.09 5.70
N GLN A 66 5.70 -13.38 4.81
CA GLN A 66 4.67 -13.95 3.94
C GLN A 66 5.36 -14.32 2.61
N PRO A 67 5.28 -15.59 2.17
CA PRO A 67 5.92 -16.05 0.95
C PRO A 67 5.27 -15.48 -0.32
#